data_AF-A0A967FVH0-F1
#
_entry.id   AF-A0A967FVH0-F1
#
_cell.length_a   1.000
_cell.length_b   1.000
_cell.length_c   1.000
_cell.angle_alpha   90.00
_cell.angle_beta   90.00
_cell.angle_gamma   90.00
#
_symmetry.space_group_name_H-M   'P 1'
#
loop_
_entity.id
_entity.type
_entity.pdbx_description
1 polymer ?
#
loop_
_entity_poly.entity_id
_entity_poly.type
_entity_poly.pdbx_seq_one_letter_code
_entity_poly.pdbx_strand_id
1 'polypeptide(L)'
;DLPLVEWSVRTLMYQAQEALHSFLRNLPNRWAARFLRIFIFPRGRTYSAPSDELVHKVVELATTPGEARERLSQQAYTTIEPGNPIGLLEEALQLSIELAPLERRLRQAYKEGLIRSEYLGEQIDEAARAEVINKDEAAKLRDYHEKVFSLLAVDDFAPEDLRRTAGGQADEPAPGPAKKAAKRKQAPRKKVSGKKKVSRKKKSAAE
;
A
#
# COMPACT_ATOMS: atom_id res chain seq x y z
N ASP A 1 20.63 10.29 5.04
CA ASP A 1 19.85 10.49 6.29
C ASP A 1 19.90 11.89 6.86
N LEU A 2 20.77 12.80 6.40
CA LEU A 2 20.77 14.19 6.90
C LEU A 2 19.38 14.84 6.95
N PRO A 3 18.49 14.66 5.94
CA PRO A 3 17.12 15.18 6.01
C PRO A 3 16.31 14.63 7.19
N LEU A 4 16.50 13.36 7.57
CA LEU A 4 15.83 12.73 8.71
C LEU A 4 16.27 13.37 10.03
N VAL A 5 17.57 13.61 10.18
CA VAL A 5 18.13 14.26 11.38
C VAL A 5 17.64 15.70 11.47
N GLU A 6 17.71 16.45 10.38
CA GLU A 6 17.25 17.84 10.34
C GLU A 6 15.75 17.95 10.66
N TRP A 7 14.93 17.09 10.06
CA TRP A 7 13.50 17.04 10.35
C TRP A 7 13.23 16.69 11.82
N SER A 8 13.96 15.71 12.36
CA SER A 8 13.82 15.30 13.77
C SER A 8 14.18 16.43 14.73
N VAL A 9 15.32 17.08 14.54
CA VAL A 9 15.77 18.19 15.40
C VAL A 9 14.79 19.36 15.32
N ARG A 10 14.36 19.76 14.11
CA ARG A 10 13.39 20.85 13.95
C ARG A 10 12.05 20.53 14.61
N THR A 11 11.55 19.31 14.42
CA THR A 11 10.30 18.85 15.02
C THR A 11 10.37 18.82 16.54
N LEU A 12 11.44 18.27 17.12
CA LEU A 12 11.62 18.20 18.56
C LEU A 12 11.76 19.61 19.18
N MET A 13 12.53 20.51 18.56
CA MET A 13 12.66 21.89 19.03
C MET A 13 11.33 22.65 18.96
N TYR A 14 10.56 22.46 17.89
CA TYR A 14 9.24 23.02 17.75
C TYR A 14 8.28 22.49 18.83
N GLN A 15 8.20 21.18 19.01
CA GLN A 15 7.36 20.53 20.02
C GLN A 15 7.75 20.94 21.44
N ALA A 16 9.05 21.03 21.75
CA ALA A 16 9.53 21.49 23.05
C ALA A 16 9.10 22.94 23.33
N GLN A 17 9.24 23.83 22.33
CA GLN A 17 8.75 25.20 22.42
C GLN A 17 7.24 25.26 22.67
N GLU A 18 6.45 24.45 21.96
CA GLU A 18 4.99 24.39 22.14
C GLU A 18 4.58 23.85 23.50
N ALA A 19 5.23 22.78 23.96
CA ALA A 19 5.00 22.20 25.27
C ALA A 19 5.29 23.21 26.39
N LEU A 20 6.44 23.89 26.34
CA LEU A 20 6.81 24.96 27.27
C LEU A 20 5.82 26.12 27.22
N HIS A 21 5.39 26.53 26.02
CA HIS A 21 4.40 27.59 25.87
C HIS A 21 3.04 27.20 26.46
N SER A 22 2.58 25.97 26.20
CA SER A 22 1.34 25.42 26.74
C SER A 22 1.39 25.30 28.25
N PHE A 23 2.52 24.84 28.80
CA PHE A 23 2.78 24.76 30.25
C PHE A 23 2.65 26.14 30.92
N LEU A 24 3.31 27.17 30.36
CA LEU A 24 3.21 28.54 30.86
C LEU A 24 1.78 29.09 30.79
N ARG A 25 1.01 28.71 29.76
CA ARG A 25 -0.40 29.11 29.62
C ARG A 25 -1.30 28.45 30.67
N ASN A 26 -0.97 27.22 31.08
CA ASN A 26 -1.75 26.47 32.05
C ASN A 26 -1.41 26.80 33.52
N LEU A 27 -0.32 27.52 33.77
CA LEU A 27 0.19 27.80 35.12
C LEU A 27 -0.76 28.65 35.97
N PRO A 28 -1.23 28.22 37.16
CA PRO A 28 -2.27 28.93 37.92
C PRO A 28 -1.86 30.36 38.28
N ASN A 29 -0.58 30.57 38.64
CA ASN A 29 -0.06 31.90 38.94
C ASN A 29 0.40 32.64 37.66
N ARG A 30 -0.40 33.62 37.24
CA ARG A 30 -0.19 34.41 36.02
C ARG A 30 1.06 35.29 36.06
N TRP A 31 1.46 35.76 37.25
CA TRP A 31 2.66 36.59 37.41
C TRP A 31 3.94 35.78 37.22
N ALA A 32 4.01 34.61 37.86
CA ALA A 32 5.10 33.66 37.67
C ALA A 32 5.20 33.22 36.21
N ALA A 33 4.06 32.93 35.56
CA ALA A 33 4.02 32.58 34.14
C ALA A 33 4.58 33.69 33.24
N ARG A 34 4.26 34.97 33.52
CA ARG A 34 4.75 36.11 32.74
C ARG A 34 6.25 36.32 32.90
N PHE A 35 6.77 36.20 34.13
CA PHE A 35 8.21 36.28 34.40
C PHE A 35 8.96 35.17 33.67
N LEU A 36 8.50 33.92 33.84
CA LEU A 36 9.14 32.75 33.24
C LEU A 36 9.05 32.78 31.71
N ARG A 37 7.98 33.33 31.14
CA ARG A 37 7.85 33.56 29.70
C ARG A 37 8.90 34.53 29.16
N ILE A 38 9.18 35.63 29.85
CA ILE A 38 10.22 36.59 29.44
C ILE A 38 11.61 35.95 29.51
N PHE A 39 11.85 35.12 30.52
CA PHE A 39 13.12 34.44 30.71
C PHE A 39 13.37 33.32 29.68
N ILE A 40 12.37 32.47 29.42
CA ILE A 40 12.49 31.33 28.50
C ILE A 40 12.38 31.78 27.04
N PHE A 41 11.51 32.75 26.74
CA PHE A 41 11.23 33.23 25.39
C PHE A 41 11.52 34.73 25.26
N PRO A 42 12.78 35.18 25.43
CA PRO A 42 13.11 36.61 25.41
C PRO A 42 12.82 37.26 24.05
N ARG A 43 12.96 36.50 22.96
CA ARG A 43 12.61 36.91 21.59
C ARG A 43 11.27 36.31 21.11
N GLY A 44 10.50 35.69 22.00
CA GLY A 44 9.29 34.96 21.64
C GLY A 44 9.55 33.55 21.11
N ARG A 45 8.62 33.06 20.29
CA ARG A 45 8.67 31.72 19.67
C ARG A 45 9.47 31.79 18.37
N THR A 46 10.68 31.26 18.37
CA THR A 46 11.61 31.32 17.24
C THR A 46 11.52 30.10 16.34
N TYR A 47 11.13 28.94 16.87
CA TYR A 47 11.03 27.70 16.10
C TYR A 47 9.70 27.62 15.37
N SER A 48 9.76 27.30 14.08
CA SER A 48 8.61 26.97 13.24
C SER A 48 8.55 25.46 12.99
N ALA A 49 7.40 24.98 12.53
CA ALA A 49 7.27 23.62 12.01
C ALA A 49 8.28 23.37 10.86
N PRO A 50 8.70 22.11 10.64
CA PRO A 50 9.54 21.75 9.49
C PRO A 50 8.85 22.14 8.18
N SER A 51 9.64 22.54 7.18
CA SER A 51 9.11 22.92 5.87
C SER A 51 8.60 21.70 5.10
N ASP A 52 7.60 21.92 4.24
CA ASP A 52 7.02 20.87 3.39
C ASP A 52 8.06 20.24 2.45
N GLU A 53 8.98 21.04 1.91
CA GLU A 53 10.12 20.53 1.12
C GLU A 53 10.99 19.52 1.90
N LEU A 54 11.21 19.76 3.19
CA LEU A 54 11.98 18.86 4.05
C LEU A 54 11.18 17.59 4.33
N VAL A 55 9.87 17.71 4.55
CA VAL A 55 8.96 16.57 4.70
C VAL A 55 8.99 15.70 3.43
N HIS A 56 8.89 16.31 2.25
CA HIS A 56 8.97 15.58 0.98
C HIS A 56 10.27 14.78 0.84
N LYS A 57 11.42 15.36 1.18
CA LYS A 57 12.71 14.65 1.16
C LYS A 57 12.75 13.47 2.14
N VAL A 58 12.15 13.63 3.31
CA VAL A 58 12.06 12.54 4.30
C VAL A 58 11.15 11.42 3.81
N VAL A 59 9.99 11.76 3.26
CA VAL A 59 9.04 10.79 2.69
C VAL A 59 9.70 10.02 1.56
N GLU A 60 10.33 10.72 0.62
CA GLU A 60 11.05 10.10 -0.50
C GLU A 60 12.09 9.09 0.00
N LEU A 61 12.92 9.47 0.98
CA LEU A 61 13.91 8.56 1.59
C LEU A 61 13.29 7.33 2.27
N ALA A 62 12.09 7.47 2.85
CA ALA A 62 11.40 6.37 3.54
C ALA A 62 10.66 5.44 2.57
N THR A 63 10.12 5.97 1.47
CA THR A 63 9.35 5.21 0.48
C THR A 63 10.20 4.57 -0.60
N THR A 64 11.36 5.16 -0.93
CA THR A 64 12.23 4.65 -1.98
C THR A 64 13.18 3.57 -1.45
N PRO A 65 13.18 2.36 -2.03
CA PRO A 65 14.21 1.35 -1.79
C PRO A 65 15.64 1.92 -1.88
N GLY A 66 16.44 1.73 -0.82
CA GLY A 66 17.82 2.23 -0.75
C GLY A 66 18.44 2.05 0.64
N GLU A 67 19.72 2.38 0.78
CA GLU A 67 20.50 2.16 2.01
C GLU A 67 19.94 2.88 3.24
N ALA A 68 19.32 4.05 3.05
CA ALA A 68 18.68 4.79 4.14
C ALA A 68 17.47 4.03 4.70
N ARG A 69 16.63 3.51 3.80
CA ARG A 69 15.45 2.72 4.14
C ARG A 69 15.83 1.39 4.78
N GLU A 70 16.81 0.70 4.20
CA GLU A 70 17.34 -0.55 4.78
C GLU A 70 17.83 -0.33 6.21
N ARG A 71 18.52 0.79 6.47
CA ARG A 71 18.95 1.18 7.82
C ARG A 71 17.79 1.47 8.77
N LEU A 72 16.70 2.06 8.28
CA LEU A 72 15.48 2.27 9.07
C LEU A 72 14.72 0.97 9.36
N SER A 73 14.78 -0.01 8.45
CA SER A 73 14.07 -1.29 8.56
C SER A 73 14.91 -2.44 9.12
N GLN A 74 16.16 -2.24 9.53
CA GLN A 74 17.05 -3.33 9.99
C GLN A 74 16.47 -4.18 11.12
N GLN A 75 15.65 -3.57 11.98
CA GLN A 75 15.02 -4.24 13.11
C GLN A 75 13.60 -4.70 12.81
N ALA A 76 13.07 -4.40 11.61
CA ALA A 76 11.76 -4.84 11.18
C ALA A 76 11.83 -6.27 10.63
N TYR A 77 10.79 -7.05 10.91
CA TYR A 77 10.63 -8.37 10.31
C TYR A 77 10.08 -8.20 8.88
N THR A 78 10.94 -8.27 7.88
CA THR A 78 10.62 -7.99 6.46
C THR A 78 10.51 -9.24 5.59
N THR A 79 10.50 -10.44 6.19
CA THR A 79 10.36 -11.69 5.43
C THR A 79 9.03 -11.72 4.65
N ILE A 80 9.10 -12.05 3.36
CA ILE A 80 7.94 -12.10 2.48
C ILE A 80 7.12 -13.35 2.81
N GLU A 81 6.03 -13.16 3.55
CA GLU A 81 5.10 -14.22 3.92
C GLU A 81 3.66 -13.70 3.82
N PRO A 82 2.66 -14.53 3.47
CA PRO A 82 1.28 -14.10 3.31
C PRO A 82 0.64 -13.45 4.56
N GLY A 83 1.20 -13.69 5.75
CA GLY A 83 0.75 -13.11 7.01
C GLY A 83 1.54 -11.88 7.46
N ASN A 84 2.59 -11.49 6.73
CA ASN A 84 3.44 -10.37 7.10
C ASN A 84 3.17 -9.15 6.19
N PRO A 85 2.35 -8.18 6.61
CA PRO A 85 2.03 -7.02 5.79
C PRO A 85 3.25 -6.15 5.49
N ILE A 86 4.26 -6.13 6.37
CA ILE A 86 5.49 -5.36 6.17
C ILE A 86 6.34 -5.99 5.06
N GLY A 87 6.45 -7.33 5.04
CA GLY A 87 7.15 -8.05 3.96
C GLY A 87 6.43 -7.93 2.61
N LEU A 88 5.09 -7.97 2.60
CA LEU A 88 4.31 -7.73 1.39
C LEU A 88 4.42 -6.28 0.88
N LEU A 89 4.48 -5.30 1.79
CA LEU A 89 4.73 -3.90 1.46
C LEU A 89 6.12 -3.70 0.85
N GLU A 90 7.14 -4.37 1.39
CA GLU A 90 8.50 -4.37 0.82
C GLU A 90 8.50 -4.84 -0.63
N GLU A 91 7.86 -5.98 -0.89
CA GLU A 91 7.73 -6.55 -2.24
C GLU A 91 7.02 -5.57 -3.19
N ALA A 92 5.91 -4.97 -2.75
CA ALA A 92 5.16 -4.00 -3.55
C ALA A 92 6.01 -2.75 -3.89
N LEU A 93 6.79 -2.23 -2.94
CA LEU A 93 7.66 -1.08 -3.17
C LEU A 93 8.79 -1.38 -4.15
N GLN A 94 9.35 -2.58 -4.12
CA GLN A 94 10.35 -3.02 -5.11
C GLN A 94 9.73 -3.13 -6.51
N LEU A 95 8.57 -3.78 -6.64
CA LEU A 95 7.84 -3.88 -7.90
C LEU A 95 7.43 -2.51 -8.46
N SER A 96 7.14 -1.53 -7.59
CA SER A 96 6.79 -0.17 -8.03
C SER A 96 7.92 0.50 -8.82
N ILE A 97 9.19 0.25 -8.46
CA ILE A 97 10.34 0.76 -9.20
C ILE A 97 10.47 0.04 -10.54
N GLU A 98 10.36 -1.29 -10.53
CA GLU A 98 10.50 -2.11 -11.73
C GLU A 98 9.42 -1.80 -12.78
N LEU A 99 8.19 -1.54 -12.33
CA LEU A 99 7.02 -1.30 -13.18
C LEU A 99 6.75 0.18 -13.45
N ALA A 100 7.46 1.10 -12.77
CA ALA A 100 7.40 2.55 -13.04
C ALA A 100 7.46 2.93 -14.53
N PRO A 101 8.33 2.36 -15.40
CA PRO A 101 8.32 2.67 -16.83
C PRO A 101 7.02 2.24 -17.53
N LEU A 102 6.43 1.11 -17.13
CA LEU A 102 5.16 0.63 -17.69
C LEU A 102 3.98 1.50 -17.24
N GLU A 103 3.95 1.91 -15.97
CA GLU A 103 2.95 2.86 -15.47
C GLU A 103 3.03 4.22 -16.17
N ARG A 104 4.25 4.68 -16.52
CA ARG A 104 4.43 5.90 -17.32
C ARG A 104 3.84 5.74 -18.72
N ARG A 105 4.02 4.59 -19.36
CA ARG A 105 3.41 4.29 -20.68
C ARG A 105 1.88 4.25 -20.59
N LEU A 106 1.32 3.61 -19.56
CA LEU A 106 -0.12 3.61 -19.29
C LEU A 106 -0.68 5.03 -19.14
N ARG A 107 -0.03 5.86 -18.31
CA ARG A 107 -0.42 7.27 -18.14
C ARG A 107 -0.33 8.07 -19.44
N GLN A 108 0.67 7.80 -20.26
CA GLN A 108 0.82 8.45 -21.56
C GLN A 108 -0.30 8.03 -22.52
N ALA A 109 -0.59 6.73 -22.62
CA ALA A 109 -1.68 6.21 -23.44
C ALA A 109 -3.06 6.72 -23.01
N TYR A 110 -3.28 6.92 -21.70
CA TYR A 110 -4.48 7.57 -21.18
C TYR A 110 -4.58 9.04 -21.64
N LYS A 111 -3.47 9.81 -21.55
CA LYS A 111 -3.42 11.19 -22.04
C LYS A 111 -3.65 11.31 -23.55
N GLU A 112 -3.17 10.34 -24.30
CA GLU A 112 -3.36 10.25 -25.76
C GLU A 112 -4.75 9.76 -26.15
N GLY A 113 -5.58 9.36 -25.19
CA GLY A 113 -6.96 8.89 -25.41
C GLY A 113 -7.05 7.48 -25.99
N LEU A 114 -5.95 6.72 -25.98
CA LEU A 114 -5.91 5.30 -26.37
C LEU A 114 -6.61 4.41 -25.34
N ILE A 115 -6.64 4.86 -24.08
CA ILE A 115 -7.28 4.22 -22.92
C ILE A 115 -8.26 5.21 -22.33
N ARG A 116 -9.43 4.75 -21.88
CA ARG A 116 -10.49 5.62 -21.35
C ARG A 116 -10.93 5.27 -19.94
N SER A 117 -10.74 4.02 -19.50
CA SER A 117 -11.13 3.63 -18.14
C SER A 117 -10.37 4.42 -17.08
N GLU A 118 -11.07 4.78 -16.00
CA GLU A 118 -10.47 5.43 -14.82
C GLU A 118 -9.81 4.43 -13.88
N TYR A 119 -10.31 3.19 -13.86
CA TYR A 119 -9.81 2.13 -12.99
C TYR A 119 -8.58 1.44 -13.58
N LEU A 120 -7.49 1.35 -12.81
CA LEU A 120 -6.22 0.79 -13.26
C LEU A 120 -6.34 -0.66 -13.75
N GLY A 121 -7.16 -1.49 -13.09
CA GLY A 121 -7.39 -2.87 -13.53
C GLY A 121 -7.97 -2.97 -14.93
N GLU A 122 -8.90 -2.08 -15.29
CA GLU A 122 -9.45 -1.99 -16.64
C GLU A 122 -8.47 -1.35 -17.63
N GLN A 123 -7.70 -0.34 -17.20
CA GLN A 123 -6.68 0.30 -18.03
C GLN A 123 -5.64 -0.71 -18.54
N ILE A 124 -5.25 -1.69 -17.72
CA ILE A 124 -4.29 -2.73 -18.13
C ILE A 124 -4.88 -3.59 -19.27
N ASP A 125 -6.17 -3.91 -19.21
CA ASP A 125 -6.85 -4.69 -20.24
C ASP A 125 -7.03 -3.89 -21.54
N GLU A 126 -7.38 -2.61 -21.45
CA GLU A 126 -7.47 -1.70 -22.59
C GLU A 126 -6.10 -1.49 -23.25
N ALA A 127 -5.05 -1.26 -22.45
CA ALA A 127 -3.68 -1.09 -22.93
C ALA A 127 -3.17 -2.33 -23.68
N ALA A 128 -3.51 -3.52 -23.20
CA ALA A 128 -3.14 -4.77 -23.87
C ALA A 128 -3.90 -4.96 -25.19
N ARG A 129 -5.14 -4.49 -25.31
CA ARG A 129 -5.92 -4.52 -26.57
C ARG A 129 -5.45 -3.47 -27.57
N ALA A 130 -5.03 -2.31 -27.09
CA ALA A 130 -4.46 -1.23 -27.89
C ALA A 130 -2.99 -1.47 -28.26
N GLU A 131 -2.42 -2.64 -27.92
CA GLU A 131 -1.03 -3.03 -28.17
C GLU A 131 0.03 -2.06 -27.61
N VAL A 132 -0.35 -1.26 -26.58
CA VAL A 132 0.54 -0.35 -25.87
C VAL A 132 1.53 -1.12 -24.98
N ILE A 133 1.09 -2.27 -24.46
CA ILE A 133 1.86 -3.19 -23.63
C ILE A 133 1.68 -4.63 -24.10
N ASN A 134 2.69 -5.47 -23.89
CA ASN A 134 2.61 -6.89 -24.23
C ASN A 134 1.82 -7.68 -23.16
N LYS A 135 1.39 -8.91 -23.50
CA LYS A 135 0.68 -9.83 -22.59
C LYS A 135 1.46 -10.12 -21.31
N ASP A 136 2.78 -10.28 -21.42
CA ASP A 136 3.64 -10.55 -20.26
C ASP A 136 3.76 -9.32 -19.34
N GLU A 137 3.85 -8.12 -19.93
CA GLU A 137 3.87 -6.85 -19.19
C GLU A 137 2.52 -6.60 -18.50
N ALA A 138 1.41 -6.88 -19.18
CA ALA A 138 0.07 -6.81 -18.61
C ALA A 138 -0.11 -7.80 -17.45
N ALA A 139 0.44 -9.02 -17.56
CA ALA A 139 0.40 -9.99 -16.46
C ALA A 139 1.14 -9.49 -15.21
N LYS A 140 2.34 -8.93 -15.38
CA LYS A 140 3.12 -8.33 -14.27
C LYS A 140 2.40 -7.15 -13.61
N LEU A 141 1.80 -6.27 -14.41
CA LEU A 141 1.03 -5.14 -13.90
C LEU A 141 -0.22 -5.59 -13.13
N ARG A 142 -0.90 -6.65 -13.58
CA ARG A 142 -2.05 -7.21 -12.84
C ARG A 142 -1.63 -7.80 -11.49
N ASP A 143 -0.55 -8.58 -11.46
CA ASP A 143 -0.02 -9.15 -10.21
C ASP A 143 0.38 -8.06 -9.21
N TYR A 144 1.12 -7.06 -9.67
CA TYR A 144 1.45 -5.89 -8.86
C TYR A 144 0.21 -5.14 -8.35
N HIS A 145 -0.76 -4.89 -9.23
CA HIS A 145 -2.00 -4.23 -8.86
C HIS A 145 -2.79 -5.02 -7.80
N GLU A 146 -2.85 -6.34 -7.91
CA GLU A 146 -3.50 -7.21 -6.92
C GLU A 146 -2.78 -7.15 -5.55
N LYS A 147 -1.44 -7.18 -5.55
CA LYS A 147 -0.63 -7.01 -4.33
C LYS A 147 -0.89 -5.67 -3.66
N VAL A 148 -0.82 -4.57 -4.41
CA VAL A 148 -1.09 -3.21 -3.88
C VAL A 148 -2.53 -3.09 -3.38
N PHE A 149 -3.50 -3.60 -4.14
CA PHE A 149 -4.91 -3.59 -3.75
C PHE A 149 -5.12 -4.35 -2.42
N SER A 150 -4.49 -5.51 -2.25
CA SER A 150 -4.58 -6.29 -1.02
C SER A 150 -4.01 -5.57 0.21
N LEU A 151 -2.97 -4.75 0.02
CA LEU A 151 -2.36 -3.94 1.09
C LEU A 151 -3.19 -2.71 1.42
N LEU A 152 -3.88 -2.13 0.44
CA LEU A 152 -4.74 -0.96 0.61
C LEU A 152 -6.11 -1.32 1.19
N ALA A 153 -6.59 -2.54 0.96
CA ALA A 153 -7.88 -3.03 1.42
C ALA A 153 -7.89 -3.33 2.94
N VAL A 154 -7.47 -2.35 3.75
CA VAL A 154 -7.62 -2.38 5.20
C VAL A 154 -9.02 -1.90 5.55
N ASP A 155 -9.75 -2.69 6.34
CA ASP A 155 -11.12 -2.39 6.77
C ASP A 155 -12.13 -2.19 5.62
N ASP A 156 -12.10 -3.09 4.63
CA ASP A 156 -13.13 -3.16 3.59
C ASP A 156 -14.45 -3.70 4.19
N PHE A 157 -15.35 -2.78 4.55
CA PHE A 157 -16.67 -3.11 5.08
C PHE A 157 -17.62 -3.45 3.95
N ALA A 158 -18.36 -4.54 4.08
CA ALA A 158 -19.45 -4.79 3.15
C ALA A 158 -20.49 -3.67 3.30
N PRO A 159 -21.18 -3.26 2.21
CA PRO A 159 -22.25 -2.26 2.29
C PRO A 159 -23.37 -2.68 3.26
N GLU A 160 -23.52 -3.99 3.49
CA GLU A 160 -24.43 -4.55 4.49
C GLU A 160 -23.98 -4.29 5.93
N ASP A 161 -22.67 -4.24 6.22
CA ASP A 161 -22.12 -3.95 7.55
C ASP A 161 -22.29 -2.46 7.92
N LEU A 162 -22.38 -1.59 6.92
CA LEU A 162 -22.57 -0.15 7.08
C LEU A 162 -24.05 0.28 7.03
N ARG A 163 -24.98 -0.65 6.77
CA ARG A 163 -26.41 -0.36 6.79
C ARG A 163 -26.85 -0.08 8.21
N ARG A 164 -27.34 1.14 8.45
CA ARG A 164 -28.04 1.48 9.69
C ARG A 164 -29.27 0.58 9.83
N THR A 165 -29.23 -0.38 10.74
CA THR A 165 -30.41 -1.13 11.16
C THR A 165 -31.39 -0.15 11.78
N ALA A 166 -32.56 0.02 11.14
CA ALA A 166 -33.65 0.82 11.68
C ALA A 166 -34.32 0.02 12.81
N GLY A 167 -33.67 -0.04 13.97
CA GLY A 167 -34.16 -0.75 15.15
C GLY A 167 -33.01 -1.01 16.11
N GLY A 168 -32.99 -0.29 17.22
CA GLY A 168 -32.01 -0.52 18.29
C GLY A 168 -32.20 -1.90 18.89
N GLN A 169 -31.29 -2.81 18.55
CA GLN A 169 -31.00 -3.97 19.37
C GLN A 169 -29.49 -4.19 19.27
N ALA A 170 -28.81 -3.96 20.39
CA ALA A 170 -27.40 -4.28 20.52
C ALA A 170 -27.28 -5.81 20.47
N ASP A 171 -26.80 -6.34 19.36
CA ASP A 171 -26.42 -7.75 19.29
C ASP A 171 -25.12 -7.94 20.09
N GLU A 172 -25.19 -8.79 21.11
CA GLU A 172 -24.02 -9.42 21.72
C GLU A 172 -23.18 -10.12 20.64
N PRO A 173 -21.85 -10.20 20.78
CA PRO A 173 -20.99 -10.78 19.76
C PRO A 173 -21.25 -12.28 19.67
N ALA A 174 -21.97 -12.72 18.64
CA ALA A 174 -22.09 -14.12 18.29
C ALA A 174 -20.69 -14.67 17.92
N PRO A 175 -20.36 -15.93 18.28
CA PRO A 175 -19.04 -16.48 18.04
C PRO A 175 -18.81 -16.56 16.52
N GLY A 176 -17.72 -15.91 16.08
CA GLY A 176 -17.43 -15.72 14.66
C GLY A 176 -17.45 -17.04 13.88
N PRO A 177 -18.06 -17.08 12.67
CA PRO A 177 -18.05 -18.29 11.88
C PRO A 177 -16.62 -18.59 11.42
N ALA A 178 -16.14 -19.79 11.74
CA ALA A 178 -14.87 -20.33 11.27
C ALA A 178 -14.71 -20.11 9.76
N LYS A 179 -13.53 -19.61 9.36
CA LYS A 179 -13.10 -19.41 7.97
C LYS A 179 -13.44 -20.65 7.14
N LYS A 180 -14.51 -20.57 6.33
CA LYS A 180 -14.76 -21.58 5.29
C LYS A 180 -13.79 -21.31 4.16
N ALA A 181 -12.78 -22.18 4.05
CA ALA A 181 -11.87 -22.25 2.91
C ALA A 181 -12.65 -22.16 1.59
N ALA A 182 -12.23 -21.25 0.71
CA ALA A 182 -12.82 -21.03 -0.59
C ALA A 182 -12.87 -22.36 -1.37
N LYS A 183 -14.08 -22.87 -1.60
CA LYS A 183 -14.31 -24.03 -2.47
C LYS A 183 -14.03 -23.60 -3.92
N ARG A 184 -12.88 -24.06 -4.43
CA ARG A 184 -12.48 -24.03 -5.84
C ARG A 184 -13.63 -24.59 -6.70
N LYS A 185 -14.33 -23.76 -7.47
CA LYS A 185 -15.34 -24.21 -8.45
C LYS A 185 -14.62 -24.99 -9.56
N GLN A 186 -14.89 -26.28 -9.66
CA GLN A 186 -14.47 -27.12 -10.79
C GLN A 186 -15.27 -26.71 -12.03
N ALA A 187 -14.58 -26.42 -13.14
CA ALA A 187 -15.18 -26.18 -14.44
C ALA A 187 -15.76 -27.49 -15.04
N PRO A 188 -16.89 -27.46 -15.75
CA PRO A 188 -17.52 -28.66 -16.29
C PRO A 188 -16.73 -29.20 -17.49
N ARG A 189 -16.35 -30.48 -17.41
CA ARG A 189 -15.70 -31.24 -18.50
C ARG A 189 -16.66 -31.40 -19.68
N LYS A 190 -16.27 -30.88 -20.86
CA LYS A 190 -16.85 -31.22 -22.17
C LYS A 190 -16.77 -32.73 -22.41
N LYS A 191 -17.91 -33.37 -22.67
CA LYS A 191 -17.99 -34.73 -23.24
C LYS A 191 -17.51 -34.68 -24.69
N VAL A 192 -16.40 -35.36 -24.99
CA VAL A 192 -16.03 -35.73 -26.36
C VAL A 192 -16.09 -37.25 -26.45
N SER A 193 -17.18 -37.76 -27.02
CA SER A 193 -17.32 -39.18 -27.38
C SER A 193 -16.49 -39.45 -28.63
N GLY A 194 -15.30 -40.01 -28.44
CA GLY A 194 -14.40 -40.46 -29.50
C GLY A 194 -14.91 -41.72 -30.21
N LYS A 195 -14.89 -41.64 -31.54
CA LYS A 195 -15.19 -42.67 -32.55
C LYS A 195 -14.34 -43.93 -32.35
N LYS A 196 -15.00 -45.10 -32.50
CA LYS A 196 -14.44 -46.47 -32.56
C LYS A 196 -13.24 -46.58 -33.52
N LYS A 197 -12.11 -47.11 -33.03
CA LYS A 197 -10.96 -47.59 -33.85
C LYS A 197 -11.26 -48.96 -34.45
N VAL A 198 -10.95 -49.12 -35.74
CA VAL A 198 -10.90 -50.37 -36.50
C VAL A 198 -9.42 -50.73 -36.72
N SER A 199 -9.05 -52.01 -36.50
CA SER A 199 -7.97 -52.89 -37.04
C SER A 199 -6.61 -52.28 -37.46
N ARG A 200 -5.41 -52.91 -37.40
CA ARG A 200 -5.01 -54.30 -37.69
C ARG A 200 -3.47 -54.46 -37.45
N LYS A 201 -3.08 -55.50 -36.69
CA LYS A 201 -1.96 -56.47 -36.84
C LYS A 201 -0.73 -56.18 -37.77
N LYS A 202 0.50 -56.26 -37.20
CA LYS A 202 1.68 -57.12 -37.58
C LYS A 202 2.92 -56.77 -36.71
N LYS A 203 3.50 -57.69 -35.91
CA LYS A 203 4.75 -58.51 -36.11
C LYS A 203 5.96 -57.65 -36.55
N SER A 204 7.16 -57.67 -35.92
CA SER A 204 8.06 -58.81 -35.62
C SER A 204 9.28 -58.43 -34.74
N ALA A 205 9.85 -59.44 -34.05
CA ALA A 205 11.25 -59.71 -33.61
C ALA A 205 12.10 -58.57 -32.98
N ALA A 206 12.61 -58.66 -31.75
CA ALA A 206 13.60 -59.60 -31.19
C ALA A 206 15.00 -59.45 -31.82
N GLU A 207 15.84 -58.65 -31.16
CA GLU A 207 17.24 -58.95 -30.81
C GLU A 207 17.56 -58.23 -29.49
#